data_AF-A0A5B1QA21-F1
#
_entry.id   AF-A0A5B1QA21-F1
#
_cell.length_a   1.000
_cell.length_b   1.000
_cell.length_c   1.000
_cell.angle_alpha   90.00
_cell.angle_beta   90.00
_cell.angle_gamma   90.00
#
_symmetry.space_group_name_H-M   'P 1'
#
loop_
_entity.id
_entity.type
_entity.pdbx_description
1 polymer ?
#
loop_
_entity_poly.entity_id
_entity_poly.type
_entity_poly.pdbx_seq_one_letter_code
_entity_poly.pdbx_strand_id
1 'polypeptide(L)'
;MMQVDEKSSGKEKKKSKKKRAEKEKLTDLPDPESDEALSGQARKALLYAYAQFNDPPNWKFNKARQNWLIRNVWSDQAIPSTYLPLVTRYLADVQGGVRENLVKMCQTQLASTAPTAPEAVDTTDVPKASEQAEEVQAKIEEPKEVASLVERHARANAILAVLNT
;
A
#
# COMPACT_ATOMS: atom_id res chain seq x y z
N MET A 1 -57.62 -18.53 -30.77
CA MET A 1 -57.74 -18.30 -29.31
C MET A 1 -56.51 -17.55 -28.84
N MET A 2 -56.70 -16.57 -27.94
CA MET A 2 -55.61 -15.77 -27.33
C MET A 2 -55.04 -16.47 -26.09
N GLN A 3 -53.74 -16.29 -25.85
CA GLN A 3 -53.10 -15.99 -24.55
C GLN A 3 -51.58 -15.95 -24.87
N VAL A 4 -50.95 -14.80 -25.08
CA VAL A 4 -50.33 -13.94 -24.05
C VAL A 4 -49.93 -14.63 -22.75
N ASP A 5 -48.62 -14.66 -22.48
CA ASP A 5 -48.11 -14.52 -21.11
C ASP A 5 -46.71 -13.88 -21.16
N GLU A 6 -46.66 -12.60 -20.79
CA GLU A 6 -45.46 -11.76 -20.77
C GLU A 6 -44.83 -11.80 -19.37
N LYS A 7 -43.52 -12.09 -19.27
CA LYS A 7 -42.82 -11.90 -17.98
C LYS A 7 -41.32 -11.66 -18.06
N SER A 8 -40.90 -10.64 -17.30
CA SER A 8 -39.57 -10.48 -16.68
C SER A 8 -38.42 -9.85 -17.49
N SER A 9 -38.66 -8.71 -18.14
CA SER A 9 -37.58 -7.76 -18.50
C SER A 9 -37.42 -6.68 -17.44
N GLY A 10 -36.61 -6.95 -16.40
CA GLY A 10 -36.45 -6.02 -15.27
C GLY A 10 -35.10 -5.99 -14.54
N LYS A 11 -34.20 -6.95 -14.78
CA LYS A 11 -33.03 -7.16 -13.91
C LYS A 11 -31.71 -6.53 -14.39
N GLU A 12 -31.61 -6.15 -15.66
CA GLU A 12 -30.34 -5.69 -16.26
C GLU A 12 -30.02 -4.20 -16.02
N LYS A 13 -31.02 -3.31 -16.08
CA LYS A 13 -30.80 -1.84 -16.00
C LYS A 13 -30.18 -1.37 -14.67
N LYS A 14 -30.24 -2.16 -13.59
CA LYS A 14 -29.65 -1.81 -12.28
C LYS A 14 -28.17 -2.13 -12.17
N LYS A 15 -27.63 -3.08 -12.96
CA LYS A 15 -26.21 -3.48 -12.93
C LYS A 15 -25.31 -2.45 -13.61
N SER A 16 -25.79 -1.84 -14.70
CA SER A 16 -25.03 -0.88 -15.52
C SER A 16 -24.77 0.47 -14.82
N LYS A 17 -25.72 0.96 -14.01
CA LYS A 17 -25.51 2.19 -13.21
C LYS A 17 -24.47 1.98 -12.11
N LYS A 18 -24.46 0.81 -11.45
CA LYS A 18 -23.45 0.50 -10.41
C LYS A 18 -22.04 0.40 -11.02
N LYS A 19 -21.89 -0.29 -12.17
CA LYS A 19 -20.61 -0.34 -12.90
C LYS A 19 -20.10 1.03 -13.37
N ARG A 20 -20.97 2.00 -13.70
CA ARG A 20 -20.52 3.37 -14.02
C ARG A 20 -19.98 4.10 -12.80
N ALA A 21 -20.74 4.16 -11.70
CA ALA A 21 -20.32 4.87 -10.49
C ALA A 21 -19.08 4.24 -9.80
N GLU A 22 -18.87 2.93 -9.96
CA GLU A 22 -17.68 2.22 -9.47
C GLU A 22 -16.47 2.52 -10.37
N LYS A 23 -16.67 2.59 -11.71
CA LYS A 23 -15.64 3.02 -12.67
C LYS A 23 -15.27 4.49 -12.55
N GLU A 24 -16.19 5.38 -12.16
CA GLU A 24 -15.91 6.79 -11.82
C GLU A 24 -15.13 6.94 -10.49
N LYS A 25 -15.04 5.89 -9.67
CA LYS A 25 -14.09 5.82 -8.53
C LYS A 25 -12.76 5.16 -8.90
N LEU A 26 -12.64 4.70 -10.14
CA LEU A 26 -11.45 4.07 -10.73
C LEU A 26 -10.73 5.00 -11.71
N THR A 27 -11.40 6.03 -12.25
CA THR A 27 -10.80 7.03 -13.17
C THR A 27 -9.67 7.86 -12.55
N ASP A 28 -9.62 7.96 -11.23
CA ASP A 28 -8.52 8.59 -10.47
C ASP A 28 -7.36 7.63 -10.16
N LEU A 29 -7.52 6.33 -10.44
CA LEU A 29 -6.53 5.31 -10.10
C LEU A 29 -5.80 4.86 -11.36
N PRO A 30 -4.46 5.02 -11.44
CA PRO A 30 -3.70 4.62 -12.60
C PRO A 30 -3.74 3.10 -12.80
N ASP A 31 -3.93 2.69 -14.05
CA ASP A 31 -3.97 1.29 -14.43
C ASP A 31 -2.54 0.69 -14.42
N PRO A 32 -2.27 -0.37 -13.64
CA PRO A 32 -0.94 -0.99 -13.57
C PRO A 32 -0.74 -2.08 -14.63
N GLU A 33 -1.70 -2.35 -15.50
CA GLU A 33 -1.54 -3.31 -16.60
C GLU A 33 -0.80 -2.71 -17.79
N SER A 34 -1.02 -1.43 -18.04
CA SER A 34 -0.45 -0.70 -19.19
C SER A 34 1.02 -0.30 -19.01
N ASP A 35 1.57 -0.45 -17.81
CA ASP A 35 2.88 0.07 -17.45
C ASP A 35 3.94 -1.04 -17.42
N GLU A 36 4.70 -1.13 -18.52
CA GLU A 36 5.78 -2.13 -18.70
C GLU A 36 7.08 -1.76 -17.98
N ALA A 37 7.20 -0.54 -17.42
CA ALA A 37 8.35 -0.17 -16.58
C ALA A 37 8.32 -0.87 -15.20
N LEU A 38 7.17 -1.38 -14.79
CA LEU A 38 7.00 -2.12 -13.54
C LEU A 38 7.57 -3.54 -13.62
N SER A 39 8.36 -3.92 -12.62
CA SER A 39 8.73 -5.33 -12.41
C SER A 39 7.49 -6.23 -12.42
N GLY A 40 7.60 -7.41 -13.05
CA GLY A 40 6.47 -8.35 -13.16
C GLY A 40 5.88 -8.81 -11.81
N GLN A 41 6.60 -8.64 -10.69
CA GLN A 41 6.06 -8.86 -9.35
C GLN A 41 5.29 -7.63 -8.81
N ALA A 42 5.79 -6.42 -9.11
CA ALA A 42 5.15 -5.15 -8.79
C ALA A 42 3.83 -4.97 -9.54
N ARG A 43 3.85 -5.13 -10.88
CA ARG A 43 2.64 -5.11 -11.73
C ARG A 43 1.56 -6.05 -11.19
N LYS A 44 1.89 -7.30 -10.86
CA LYS A 44 0.94 -8.27 -10.28
C LYS A 44 0.41 -7.87 -8.88
N ALA A 45 1.19 -7.15 -8.07
CA ALA A 45 0.77 -6.67 -6.77
C ALA A 45 -0.12 -5.41 -6.85
N LEU A 46 0.20 -4.51 -7.77
CA LEU A 46 -0.61 -3.32 -8.07
C LEU A 46 -1.92 -3.71 -8.75
N LEU A 47 -1.90 -4.64 -9.72
CA LEU A 47 -3.10 -5.25 -10.31
C LEU A 47 -4.01 -5.88 -9.24
N TYR A 48 -3.44 -6.50 -8.21
CA TYR A 48 -4.22 -7.07 -7.11
C TYR A 48 -4.90 -5.99 -6.25
N ALA A 49 -4.26 -4.84 -6.00
CA ALA A 49 -4.89 -3.70 -5.34
C ALA A 49 -5.97 -3.04 -6.23
N TYR A 50 -5.69 -2.89 -7.53
CA TYR A 50 -6.61 -2.34 -8.52
C TYR A 50 -7.86 -3.20 -8.72
N ALA A 51 -7.70 -4.53 -8.75
CA ALA A 51 -8.80 -5.48 -8.90
C ALA A 51 -9.81 -5.43 -7.75
N GLN A 52 -9.43 -4.97 -6.55
CA GLN A 52 -10.38 -4.73 -5.46
C GLN A 52 -11.39 -3.63 -5.82
N PHE A 53 -10.96 -2.62 -6.58
CA PHE A 53 -11.81 -1.50 -6.99
C PHE A 53 -12.50 -1.75 -8.34
N ASN A 54 -11.88 -2.52 -9.25
CA ASN A 54 -12.45 -2.82 -10.57
C ASN A 54 -13.47 -3.98 -10.58
N ASP A 55 -13.17 -5.07 -9.84
CA ASP A 55 -14.04 -6.26 -9.75
C ASP A 55 -14.11 -6.81 -8.31
N PRO A 56 -14.62 -6.02 -7.33
CA PRO A 56 -14.78 -6.47 -5.94
C PRO A 56 -15.46 -7.83 -5.74
N PRO A 57 -16.51 -8.27 -6.50
CA PRO A 57 -17.12 -9.59 -6.27
C PRO A 57 -16.28 -10.78 -6.75
N ASN A 58 -15.28 -10.57 -7.62
CA ASN A 58 -14.35 -11.62 -8.08
C ASN A 58 -13.00 -11.55 -7.36
N TRP A 59 -12.74 -10.46 -6.65
CA TRP A 59 -11.49 -10.26 -5.92
C TRP A 59 -11.34 -11.28 -4.78
N LYS A 60 -10.17 -11.92 -4.72
CA LYS A 60 -9.82 -12.89 -3.69
C LYS A 60 -8.57 -12.41 -2.96
N PHE A 61 -8.67 -12.34 -1.63
CA PHE A 61 -7.55 -11.97 -0.78
C PHE A 61 -6.30 -12.81 -1.07
N ASN A 62 -5.18 -12.13 -1.31
CA ASN A 62 -3.89 -12.74 -1.57
C ASN A 62 -2.84 -12.16 -0.61
N LYS A 63 -2.59 -12.90 0.48
CA LYS A 63 -1.65 -12.52 1.54
C LYS A 63 -0.24 -12.25 1.02
N ALA A 64 0.22 -12.99 -0.01
CA ALA A 64 1.54 -12.77 -0.59
C ALA A 64 1.62 -11.43 -1.34
N ARG A 65 0.55 -11.04 -2.06
CA ARG A 65 0.47 -9.74 -2.75
C ARG A 65 0.36 -8.58 -1.76
N GLN A 66 -0.51 -8.69 -0.74
CA GLN A 66 -0.63 -7.70 0.33
C GLN A 66 0.71 -7.50 1.08
N ASN A 67 1.36 -8.60 1.48
CA ASN A 67 2.64 -8.53 2.19
C ASN A 67 3.77 -7.97 1.31
N TRP A 68 3.76 -8.26 0.01
CA TRP A 68 4.67 -7.64 -0.94
C TRP A 68 4.45 -6.11 -1.01
N LEU A 69 3.19 -5.64 -1.13
CA LEU A 69 2.88 -4.20 -1.12
C LEU A 69 3.41 -3.50 0.13
N ILE A 70 3.15 -4.05 1.32
CA ILE A 70 3.57 -3.46 2.61
C ILE A 70 5.11 -3.35 2.71
N ARG A 71 5.84 -4.33 2.17
CA ARG A 71 7.32 -4.31 2.15
C ARG A 71 7.89 -3.35 1.10
N ASN A 72 7.19 -3.11 -0.01
CA ASN A 72 7.70 -2.36 -1.16
C ASN A 72 7.12 -0.95 -1.31
N VAL A 73 6.12 -0.54 -0.51
CA VAL A 73 5.53 0.81 -0.54
C VAL A 73 6.56 1.92 -0.28
N TRP A 74 7.62 1.61 0.46
CA TRP A 74 8.76 2.47 0.78
C TRP A 74 9.73 2.68 -0.39
N SER A 75 9.63 1.89 -1.45
CA SER A 75 10.57 1.88 -2.58
C SER A 75 9.93 2.48 -3.83
N ASP A 76 10.34 3.68 -4.25
CA ASP A 76 9.82 4.29 -5.48
C ASP A 76 10.07 3.42 -6.73
N GLN A 77 11.23 2.76 -6.79
CA GLN A 77 11.57 1.80 -7.86
C GLN A 77 10.61 0.60 -7.96
N ALA A 78 9.92 0.25 -6.87
CA ALA A 78 9.00 -0.89 -6.84
C ALA A 78 7.53 -0.45 -6.93
N ILE A 79 7.20 0.70 -6.32
CA ILE A 79 5.90 1.35 -6.37
C ILE A 79 6.15 2.83 -6.70
N PRO A 80 6.09 3.21 -7.98
CA PRO A 80 6.21 4.59 -8.42
C PRO A 80 5.19 5.47 -7.72
N SER A 81 5.56 6.73 -7.49
CA SER A 81 4.68 7.68 -6.78
C SER A 81 3.29 7.86 -7.45
N THR A 82 3.17 7.61 -8.75
CA THR A 82 1.90 7.48 -9.49
C THR A 82 0.94 6.45 -8.87
N TYR A 83 1.45 5.29 -8.48
CA TYR A 83 0.66 4.17 -7.94
C TYR A 83 0.49 4.21 -6.42
N LEU A 84 1.17 5.11 -5.70
CA LEU A 84 0.93 5.33 -4.27
C LEU A 84 -0.54 5.53 -3.90
N PRO A 85 -1.33 6.46 -4.50
CA PRO A 85 -2.73 6.65 -4.12
C PRO A 85 -3.60 5.40 -4.26
N LEU A 86 -3.31 4.52 -5.24
CA LEU A 86 -3.95 3.22 -5.36
C LEU A 86 -3.60 2.31 -4.17
N VAL A 87 -2.32 2.26 -3.80
CA VAL A 87 -1.82 1.39 -2.72
C VAL A 87 -2.23 1.92 -1.34
N THR A 88 -2.16 3.23 -1.08
CA THR A 88 -2.60 3.81 0.20
C THR A 88 -4.10 3.62 0.41
N ARG A 89 -4.92 3.82 -0.64
CA ARG A 89 -6.36 3.52 -0.59
C ARG A 89 -6.65 2.04 -0.36
N TYR A 90 -5.86 1.13 -0.95
CA TYR A 90 -5.94 -0.30 -0.63
C TYR A 90 -5.58 -0.59 0.83
N LEU A 91 -4.49 0.02 1.34
CA LEU A 91 -4.05 -0.14 2.73
C LEU A 91 -5.03 0.47 3.75
N ALA A 92 -5.84 1.46 3.37
CA ALA A 92 -6.91 2.03 4.18
C ALA A 92 -7.97 1.00 4.58
N ASP A 93 -8.33 0.14 3.62
CA ASP A 93 -9.32 -0.92 3.73
C ASP A 93 -8.79 -2.15 4.50
N VAL A 94 -7.47 -2.23 4.70
CA VAL A 94 -6.85 -3.31 5.48
C VAL A 94 -7.15 -3.15 6.97
N GLN A 95 -7.71 -4.21 7.56
CA GLN A 95 -8.13 -4.26 8.97
C GLN A 95 -7.28 -5.24 9.79
N GLY A 96 -7.36 -5.13 11.12
CA GLY A 96 -6.65 -5.98 12.08
C GLY A 96 -5.16 -5.66 12.21
N GLY A 97 -4.38 -6.59 12.77
CA GLY A 97 -2.97 -6.36 13.15
C GLY A 97 -2.00 -6.02 12.02
N VAL A 98 -2.43 -6.13 10.76
CA VAL A 98 -1.68 -5.60 9.60
C VAL A 98 -1.72 -4.07 9.57
N ARG A 99 -2.86 -3.44 9.91
CA ARG A 99 -2.99 -1.99 10.05
C ARG A 99 -2.13 -1.47 11.20
N GLU A 100 -2.15 -2.16 12.34
CA GLU A 100 -1.31 -1.81 13.50
C GLU A 100 0.19 -1.91 13.17
N ASN A 101 0.60 -2.95 12.45
CA ASN A 101 1.99 -3.06 11.94
C ASN A 101 2.33 -1.90 11.01
N LEU A 102 1.44 -1.56 10.08
CA LEU A 102 1.67 -0.48 9.13
C LEU A 102 1.79 0.88 9.84
N VAL A 103 0.94 1.18 10.83
CA VAL A 103 1.04 2.39 11.65
C VAL A 103 2.38 2.42 12.40
N LYS A 104 2.77 1.32 13.06
CA LYS A 104 4.08 1.21 13.75
C LYS A 104 5.24 1.43 12.78
N MET A 105 5.21 0.82 11.60
CA MET A 105 6.23 1.02 10.56
C MET A 105 6.31 2.49 10.12
N CYS A 106 5.18 3.16 9.90
CA CYS A 106 5.16 4.58 9.54
C CYS A 106 5.74 5.45 10.68
N GLN A 107 5.39 5.17 11.93
CA GLN A 107 5.94 5.85 13.11
C GLN A 107 7.46 5.64 13.23
N THR A 108 7.95 4.40 13.03
CA THR A 108 9.39 4.10 13.06
C THR A 108 10.16 4.83 11.95
N GLN A 109 9.60 4.93 10.74
CA GLN A 109 10.19 5.76 9.68
C GLN A 109 10.26 7.22 10.18
N LEU A 110 9.13 7.85 10.51
CA LEU A 110 9.09 9.26 10.93
C LEU A 110 9.99 9.60 12.13
N ALA A 111 10.10 8.70 13.12
CA ALA A 111 10.97 8.88 14.27
C ALA A 111 12.46 8.89 13.89
N SER A 112 12.86 8.19 12.81
CA SER A 112 14.25 8.08 12.39
C SER A 112 14.88 9.39 11.86
N THR A 113 14.09 10.46 11.66
CA THR A 113 14.60 11.80 11.29
C THR A 113 14.42 12.86 12.37
N ALA A 114 14.08 12.47 13.60
CA ALA A 114 13.96 13.41 14.73
C ALA A 114 15.19 13.33 15.64
N PRO A 115 16.26 14.12 15.40
CA PRO A 115 17.42 14.19 16.28
C PRO A 115 17.12 15.03 17.54
N THR A 116 16.10 14.63 18.32
CA THR A 116 15.82 15.18 19.66
C THR A 116 15.25 14.07 20.55
N ALA A 117 15.99 13.72 21.60
CA ALA A 117 15.66 12.68 22.59
C ALA A 117 14.97 13.28 23.84
N PRO A 118 14.71 12.54 24.94
CA PRO A 118 14.43 11.10 25.12
C PRO A 118 13.14 10.82 25.96
N GLU A 119 12.63 9.58 26.01
CA GLU A 119 12.15 8.87 27.25
C GLU A 119 11.48 7.49 26.95
N ALA A 120 11.51 6.57 27.93
CA ALA A 120 10.77 5.27 28.03
C ALA A 120 10.81 4.34 26.80
N VAL A 121 11.70 3.34 26.62
CA VAL A 121 12.06 2.16 27.47
C VAL A 121 10.87 1.48 28.20
N ASP A 122 10.53 0.23 27.82
CA ASP A 122 10.67 -1.01 28.64
C ASP A 122 10.14 -2.28 27.89
N THR A 123 10.60 -3.55 27.99
CA THR A 123 11.92 -4.24 28.19
C THR A 123 11.74 -5.77 27.92
N THR A 124 12.86 -6.55 27.87
CA THR A 124 13.01 -8.02 28.20
C THR A 124 13.26 -8.98 27.00
N ASP A 125 14.19 -9.97 26.93
CA ASP A 125 15.45 -10.38 27.65
C ASP A 125 16.02 -11.70 26.99
N VAL A 126 17.32 -12.09 26.96
CA VAL A 126 18.56 -11.36 26.57
C VAL A 126 19.46 -12.05 25.49
N PRO A 127 20.32 -13.09 25.71
CA PRO A 127 21.71 -12.96 25.21
C PRO A 127 22.29 -14.09 24.32
N LYS A 128 23.24 -13.71 23.44
CA LYS A 128 24.54 -14.40 23.33
C LYS A 128 25.63 -13.48 22.77
N ALA A 129 26.80 -13.51 23.40
CA ALA A 129 27.95 -12.72 23.03
C ALA A 129 28.61 -13.17 21.71
N SER A 130 29.07 -12.20 20.93
CA SER A 130 30.42 -12.24 20.38
C SER A 130 30.99 -10.83 20.31
N GLU A 131 32.28 -10.75 20.56
CA GLU A 131 33.07 -9.55 20.84
C GLU A 131 33.78 -9.12 19.56
N GLN A 132 33.68 -7.84 19.19
CA GLN A 132 34.70 -7.12 18.42
C GLN A 132 34.33 -5.63 18.36
N ALA A 133 35.23 -4.80 18.88
CA ALA A 133 35.23 -3.37 18.61
C ALA A 133 36.21 -3.11 17.46
N GLU A 134 35.79 -2.39 16.42
CA GLU A 134 36.72 -1.70 15.53
C GLU A 134 36.03 -0.53 14.80
N GLU A 135 36.82 0.51 14.57
CA GLU A 135 36.71 1.52 13.52
C GLU A 135 35.49 2.47 13.47
N VAL A 136 35.76 3.70 13.92
CA VAL A 136 35.07 4.91 13.43
C VAL A 136 35.35 5.07 11.93
N GLN A 137 34.32 4.98 11.08
CA GLN A 137 34.41 5.52 9.73
C GLN A 137 33.17 6.31 9.33
N ALA A 138 33.24 7.62 9.57
CA ALA A 138 32.35 8.58 8.95
C ALA A 138 32.59 8.57 7.43
N LYS A 139 31.75 7.85 6.69
CA LYS A 139 31.82 7.82 5.22
C LYS A 139 30.70 8.64 4.61
N ILE A 140 31.10 9.65 3.85
CA ILE A 140 30.23 10.62 3.19
C ILE A 140 29.81 10.05 1.82
N GLU A 141 28.75 9.24 1.82
CA GLU A 141 28.04 8.66 0.66
C GLU A 141 26.55 8.59 1.08
N GLU A 142 25.51 8.99 0.33
CA GLU A 142 25.37 9.59 -1.01
C GLU A 142 24.15 10.56 -0.98
N PRO A 143 24.12 11.74 -1.63
CA PRO A 143 22.95 12.66 -1.61
C PRO A 143 21.62 12.01 -2.08
N LYS A 144 21.68 10.88 -2.78
CA LYS A 144 20.54 10.05 -3.21
C LYS A 144 19.91 9.22 -2.09
N GLU A 145 20.66 8.80 -1.08
CA GLU A 145 20.09 7.98 0.00
C GLU A 145 19.25 8.82 0.96
N VAL A 146 19.73 10.02 1.30
CA VAL A 146 18.97 11.01 2.09
C VAL A 146 17.73 11.53 1.36
N ALA A 147 17.76 11.67 0.03
CA ALA A 147 16.57 11.95 -0.76
C ALA A 147 15.53 10.82 -0.62
N SER A 148 15.97 9.56 -0.76
CA SER A 148 15.09 8.40 -0.57
C SER A 148 14.49 8.30 0.84
N LEU A 149 15.20 8.78 1.87
CA LEU A 149 14.69 8.88 3.23
C LEU A 149 13.57 9.93 3.32
N VAL A 150 13.78 11.14 2.81
CA VAL A 150 12.75 12.20 2.78
C VAL A 150 11.50 11.74 2.02
N GLU A 151 11.68 11.04 0.89
CA GLU A 151 10.56 10.44 0.14
C GLU A 151 9.82 9.35 0.93
N ARG A 152 10.53 8.46 1.64
CA ARG A 152 9.91 7.48 2.55
C ARG A 152 9.12 8.16 3.66
N HIS A 153 9.56 9.31 4.14
CA HIS A 153 8.88 10.07 5.19
C HIS A 153 7.62 10.75 4.67
N ALA A 154 7.67 11.34 3.47
CA ALA A 154 6.49 11.84 2.78
C ALA A 154 5.46 10.73 2.55
N ARG A 155 5.91 9.53 2.14
CA ARG A 155 5.08 8.32 2.02
C ARG A 155 4.48 7.87 3.35
N ALA A 156 5.27 7.82 4.43
CA ALA A 156 4.80 7.46 5.77
C ALA A 156 3.68 8.38 6.23
N ASN A 157 3.85 9.69 6.04
CA ASN A 157 2.86 10.70 6.40
C ASN A 157 1.58 10.56 5.55
N ALA A 158 1.73 10.36 4.22
CA ALA A 158 0.58 10.14 3.32
C ALA A 158 -0.20 8.85 3.67
N ILE A 159 0.48 7.77 4.06
CA ILE A 159 -0.16 6.54 4.54
C ILE A 159 -0.89 6.81 5.87
N LEU A 160 -0.25 7.44 6.86
CA LEU A 160 -0.86 7.75 8.15
C LEU A 160 -2.08 8.67 8.03
N ALA A 161 -2.05 9.65 7.13
CA ALA A 161 -3.20 10.51 6.86
C ALA A 161 -4.43 9.69 6.42
N VAL A 162 -4.23 8.73 5.51
CA VAL A 162 -5.29 7.83 5.01
C VAL A 162 -5.70 6.76 6.05
N LEU A 163 -4.83 6.41 7.00
CA LEU A 163 -5.15 5.50 8.10
C LEU A 163 -5.82 6.17 9.31
N ASN A 164 -5.87 7.50 9.36
CA ASN A 164 -6.52 8.27 10.42
C ASN A 164 -7.86 8.89 9.99
N THR A 165 -8.25 8.73 8.72
CA THR A 165 -9.61 8.98 8.19
C THR A 165 -10.52 7.77 8.32
#